data_AF-A0A973UYF5-F1
#
_entry.id   AF-A0A973UYF5-F1
#
_cell.length_a   1.000
_cell.length_b   1.000
_cell.length_c   1.000
_cell.angle_alpha   90.00
_cell.angle_beta   90.00
_cell.angle_gamma   90.00
#
_symmetry.space_group_name_H-M   'P 1'
#
loop_
_entity.id
_entity.type
_entity.pdbx_description
1 polymer ?
#
loop_
_entity_poly.entity_id
_entity_poly.type
_entity_poly.pdbx_seq_one_letter_code
_entity_poly.pdbx_strand_id
1 'polypeptide(L)'
;MAVGDTGGHRAPTLEAVARVAGVSRATVSRVVNNTRNVDPTLHAVVWDAVEATGYVPNRAARSLVTRRTGVVALVVSEAENRAADDPFAGRFLGDPFFGRVLGGAMSVLAPQGIHL
;
A
#
# COMPACT_ATOMS: atom_id res chain seq x y z
N MET A 1 -11.80 33.34 30.78
CA MET A 1 -10.33 33.50 30.62
C MET A 1 -9.86 32.33 29.77
N ALA A 2 -9.28 32.64 28.62
CA ALA A 2 -9.09 31.73 27.49
C ALA A 2 -7.89 30.78 27.70
N VAL A 3 -8.07 29.54 27.25
CA VAL A 3 -6.99 28.58 26.93
C VAL A 3 -7.36 28.13 25.51
N GLY A 4 -6.74 28.61 24.43
CA GLY A 4 -5.33 28.42 24.09
C GLY A 4 -5.31 27.50 22.87
N ASP A 5 -5.58 28.06 21.68
CA ASP A 5 -5.49 27.39 20.38
C ASP A 5 -4.07 26.82 20.20
N THR A 6 -3.95 25.50 20.18
CA THR A 6 -2.71 24.85 19.78
C THR A 6 -2.83 24.57 18.29
N GLY A 7 -2.35 25.51 17.48
CA GLY A 7 -2.11 25.36 16.05
C GLY A 7 -1.11 24.23 15.79
N GLY A 8 -1.58 22.99 15.90
CA GLY A 8 -0.84 21.81 15.47
C GLY A 8 -0.72 21.86 13.95
N HIS A 9 0.51 21.77 13.43
CA HIS A 9 0.76 21.65 12.00
C HIS A 9 0.02 20.42 11.48
N ARG A 10 -1.20 20.66 10.97
CA ARG A 10 -2.11 19.63 10.52
C ARG A 10 -1.45 19.00 9.31
N ALA A 11 -0.96 17.78 9.46
CA ALA A 11 -0.41 17.01 8.35
C ALA A 11 -1.36 17.16 7.15
N PRO A 12 -0.84 17.50 5.96
CA PRO A 12 -1.69 17.75 4.80
C PRO A 12 -2.65 16.58 4.61
N THR A 13 -3.92 16.90 4.44
CA THR A 13 -5.00 15.90 4.26
C THR A 13 -5.51 15.95 2.83
N LEU A 14 -6.25 14.92 2.42
CA LEU A 14 -6.91 14.90 1.11
C LEU A 14 -7.85 16.11 0.92
N GLU A 15 -8.44 16.65 2.00
CA GLU A 15 -9.26 17.86 1.96
C GLU A 15 -8.43 19.11 1.65
N ALA A 16 -7.20 19.20 2.16
CA ALA A 16 -6.29 20.30 1.84
C ALA A 16 -5.89 20.26 0.37
N VAL A 17 -5.53 19.07 -0.15
CA VAL A 17 -5.25 18.86 -1.58
C VAL A 17 -6.45 19.22 -2.44
N ALA A 18 -7.66 18.76 -2.06
CA ALA A 18 -8.90 19.04 -2.79
C ALA A 18 -9.19 20.54 -2.92
N ARG A 19 -8.95 21.29 -1.83
CA ARG A 19 -9.13 22.75 -1.81
C ARG A 19 -8.12 23.46 -2.73
N VAL A 20 -6.86 23.01 -2.75
CA VAL A 20 -5.82 23.59 -3.63
C VAL A 20 -6.08 23.23 -5.11
N ALA A 21 -6.48 21.99 -5.39
CA ALA A 21 -6.80 21.53 -6.74
C ALA A 21 -8.15 22.03 -7.27
N GLY A 22 -9.01 22.60 -6.42
CA GLY A 22 -10.36 23.05 -6.82
C GLY A 22 -11.32 21.91 -7.16
N VAL A 23 -11.11 20.70 -6.63
CA VAL A 23 -11.91 19.51 -6.92
C VAL A 23 -12.48 18.89 -5.65
N SER A 24 -13.40 17.93 -5.79
CA SER A 24 -13.92 17.21 -4.62
C SER A 24 -12.88 16.26 -4.02
N ARG A 25 -12.95 16.01 -2.69
CA ARG A 25 -12.13 15.00 -1.99
C ARG A 25 -12.20 13.62 -2.66
N ALA A 26 -13.37 13.24 -3.18
CA ALA A 26 -13.57 11.99 -3.90
C ALA A 26 -12.75 11.93 -5.20
N THR A 27 -12.58 13.05 -5.88
CA THR A 27 -11.78 13.17 -7.10
C THR A 27 -10.29 13.03 -6.80
N VAL A 28 -9.79 13.73 -5.77
CA VAL A 28 -8.42 13.56 -5.29
C VAL A 28 -8.15 12.11 -4.89
N SER A 29 -9.08 11.50 -4.14
CA SER A 29 -8.98 10.09 -3.77
C SER A 29 -8.88 9.16 -4.99
N ARG A 30 -9.63 9.44 -6.06
CA ARG A 30 -9.57 8.64 -7.30
C ARG A 30 -8.22 8.78 -8.01
N VAL A 31 -7.72 10.00 -8.14
CA VAL A 31 -6.41 10.28 -8.74
C VAL A 31 -5.29 9.60 -7.94
N VAL A 32 -5.24 9.86 -6.63
CA VAL A 32 -4.18 9.33 -5.76
C VAL A 32 -4.25 7.80 -5.65
N ASN A 33 -5.45 7.20 -5.68
CA ASN A 33 -5.61 5.74 -5.66
C ASN A 33 -5.52 5.08 -7.04
N ASN A 34 -5.31 5.85 -8.11
CA ASN A 34 -5.25 5.39 -9.49
C ASN A 34 -6.45 4.50 -9.87
N THR A 35 -7.65 4.85 -9.39
CA THR A 35 -8.89 4.17 -9.80
C THR A 35 -9.29 4.71 -11.17
N ARG A 36 -9.42 3.79 -12.14
CA ARG A 36 -9.48 4.01 -13.59
C ARG A 36 -10.37 5.18 -14.05
N ASN A 37 -10.02 5.76 -15.20
CA ASN A 37 -10.77 6.79 -15.96
C ASN A 37 -10.83 8.19 -15.33
N VAL A 38 -9.74 8.66 -14.72
CA VAL A 38 -9.63 10.10 -14.43
C VAL A 38 -9.10 10.83 -15.66
N ASP A 39 -9.72 11.96 -15.97
CA ASP A 39 -9.27 12.84 -17.06
C ASP A 39 -7.79 13.25 -16.84
N PRO A 40 -6.93 13.18 -17.88
CA PRO A 40 -5.50 13.49 -17.75
C PRO A 40 -5.22 14.90 -17.23
N THR A 41 -6.08 15.86 -17.55
CA THR A 41 -5.98 17.25 -17.09
C THR A 41 -6.20 17.33 -15.57
N LEU A 42 -7.23 16.63 -15.09
CA LEU A 42 -7.54 16.51 -13.67
C LEU A 42 -6.45 15.77 -12.90
N HIS A 43 -5.83 14.78 -13.52
CA HIS A 43 -4.69 14.08 -12.96
C HIS A 43 -3.53 15.05 -12.71
N ALA A 44 -3.15 15.87 -13.70
CA ALA A 44 -2.08 16.86 -13.56
C ALA A 44 -2.38 17.89 -12.45
N VAL A 45 -3.58 18.51 -12.48
CA VAL A 45 -3.98 19.52 -11.48
C VAL A 45 -3.93 18.98 -10.05
N VAL A 46 -4.35 17.73 -9.85
CA VAL A 46 -4.30 17.12 -8.51
C VAL A 46 -2.87 16.83 -8.08
N TRP A 47 -1.98 16.37 -8.97
CA TRP A 47 -0.58 16.13 -8.61
C TRP A 47 0.18 17.42 -8.30
N ASP A 48 -0.08 18.51 -9.02
CA ASP A 48 0.47 19.84 -8.71
C ASP A 48 0.03 20.30 -7.31
N ALA A 49 -1.24 20.07 -6.96
CA ALA A 49 -1.77 20.37 -5.63
C ALA A 49 -1.19 19.47 -4.53
N VAL A 50 -0.92 18.19 -4.84
CA VAL A 50 -0.24 17.27 -3.92
C VAL A 50 1.17 17.76 -3.59
N GLU A 51 1.91 18.20 -4.60
CA GLU A 51 3.26 18.76 -4.44
C GLU A 51 3.22 20.07 -3.65
N ALA A 52 2.32 20.99 -4.01
CA ALA A 52 2.16 22.28 -3.32
C ALA A 52 1.75 22.14 -1.85
N THR A 53 1.01 21.08 -1.50
CA THR A 53 0.58 20.82 -0.12
C THR A 53 1.56 19.96 0.68
N GLY A 54 2.55 19.35 0.03
CA GLY A 54 3.44 18.36 0.66
C GLY A 54 2.70 17.10 1.11
N TYR A 55 1.55 16.78 0.49
CA TYR A 55 0.78 15.60 0.85
C TYR A 55 1.51 14.31 0.49
N VAL A 56 1.86 13.49 1.49
CA VAL A 56 2.45 12.17 1.28
C VAL A 56 1.39 11.09 1.57
N PRO A 57 0.99 10.26 0.58
CA PRO A 57 0.02 9.20 0.79
C PRO A 57 0.46 8.20 1.88
N ASN A 58 -0.31 8.11 2.96
CA ASN A 58 -0.03 7.15 4.03
C ASN A 58 -0.51 5.74 3.64
N ARG A 59 0.45 4.82 3.42
CA ARG A 59 0.17 3.41 3.07
C ARG A 59 -0.62 2.66 4.14
N ALA A 60 -0.41 2.94 5.42
CA ALA A 60 -1.16 2.31 6.52
C ALA A 60 -2.63 2.77 6.55
N ALA A 61 -2.88 4.05 6.31
CA ALA A 61 -4.26 4.55 6.15
C ALA A 61 -4.94 3.93 4.91
N ARG A 62 -4.18 3.71 3.83
CA ARG A 62 -4.67 3.07 2.60
C ARG A 62 -5.10 1.61 2.83
N SER A 63 -4.32 0.83 3.60
CA SER A 63 -4.66 -0.57 3.87
C SER A 63 -5.91 -0.71 4.73
N LEU A 64 -6.13 0.21 5.67
CA LEU A 64 -7.34 0.27 6.49
C LEU A 64 -8.60 0.57 5.67
N VAL A 65 -8.55 1.56 4.76
CA VAL A 65 -9.71 1.95 3.95
C VAL A 65 -10.04 0.92 2.87
N THR A 66 -9.01 0.34 2.23
CA THR A 66 -9.20 -0.64 1.14
C THR A 66 -9.40 -2.07 1.64
N ARG A 67 -9.18 -2.33 2.94
CA ARG A 67 -9.07 -3.67 3.55
C ARG A 67 -8.07 -4.58 2.83
N ARG A 68 -7.12 -4.00 2.10
CA ARG A 68 -6.05 -4.72 1.40
C ARG A 68 -4.73 -4.25 1.98
N THR A 69 -4.01 -5.15 2.64
CA THR A 69 -2.72 -4.86 3.26
C THR A 69 -1.60 -4.68 2.24
N GLY A 70 -1.79 -5.15 1.00
CA GLY A 70 -0.70 -5.27 0.03
C GLY A 70 0.31 -6.35 0.44
N VAL A 71 -0.10 -7.30 1.28
CA VAL A 71 0.71 -8.41 1.76
C VAL A 71 0.05 -9.73 1.35
N VAL A 72 0.82 -10.66 0.82
CA VAL A 72 0.41 -12.02 0.45
C VAL A 72 1.23 -13.02 1.27
N ALA A 73 0.58 -13.75 2.16
CA ALA A 73 1.26 -14.82 2.90
C ALA A 73 1.39 -16.08 2.03
N LEU A 74 2.62 -16.60 1.87
CA LEU A 74 2.86 -17.91 1.28
C LEU A 74 2.85 -18.97 2.39
N VAL A 75 1.80 -19.78 2.39
CA VAL A 75 1.67 -20.92 3.30
C VAL A 75 2.07 -22.17 2.54
N VAL A 76 3.08 -22.87 3.05
CA VAL A 76 3.50 -24.15 2.51
C VAL A 76 3.26 -25.22 3.56
N SER A 77 2.51 -26.24 3.16
CA SER A 77 2.33 -27.45 3.96
C SER A 77 3.35 -28.48 3.51
N GLU A 78 4.15 -29.01 4.44
CA GLU A 78 5.00 -30.16 4.16
C GLU A 78 4.17 -31.42 4.38
N ALA A 79 3.77 -32.07 3.28
CA ALA A 79 3.09 -33.34 3.34
C ALA A 79 4.13 -34.44 3.62
N GLU A 80 4.27 -34.78 4.90
CA GLU A 80 4.47 -36.15 5.44
C GLU A 80 5.01 -36.06 6.88
N ASN A 81 4.18 -36.50 7.84
CA ASN A 81 4.52 -36.91 9.20
C ASN A 81 5.75 -36.25 9.86
N ARG A 82 5.53 -35.25 10.72
CA ARG A 82 6.54 -34.84 11.70
C ARG A 82 6.09 -35.05 13.13
N ALA A 83 6.84 -35.89 13.84
CA ALA A 83 7.09 -35.68 15.25
C ALA A 83 7.83 -34.33 15.42
N ALA A 84 7.58 -33.63 16.54
CA ALA A 84 8.10 -32.29 16.80
C ALA A 84 9.65 -32.18 16.76
N ASP A 85 10.36 -33.30 16.81
CA ASP A 85 11.83 -33.39 16.85
C ASP A 85 12.47 -33.82 15.52
N ASP A 86 11.78 -33.73 14.38
CA ASP A 86 12.37 -34.13 13.09
C ASP A 86 13.56 -33.22 12.68
N PRO A 87 14.81 -33.74 12.61
CA PRO A 87 15.99 -32.98 12.20
C PRO A 87 15.97 -32.52 10.74
N PHE A 88 14.99 -32.96 9.94
CA PHE A 88 14.80 -32.53 8.55
C PHE A 88 13.72 -31.45 8.38
N ALA A 89 13.19 -30.87 9.48
CA ALA A 89 12.36 -29.68 9.45
C ALA A 89 12.93 -28.59 8.54
N GLY A 90 12.19 -28.23 7.48
CA GLY A 90 12.64 -27.23 6.49
C GLY A 90 13.23 -27.81 5.20
N ARG A 91 13.12 -29.13 4.95
CA ARG A 91 13.51 -29.75 3.67
C ARG A 91 12.95 -29.04 2.44
N PHE A 92 11.72 -28.51 2.55
CA PHE A 92 11.11 -27.71 1.51
C PHE A 92 11.91 -26.44 1.13
N LEU A 93 12.60 -25.79 2.07
CA LEU A 93 13.48 -24.64 1.76
C LEU A 93 14.73 -25.07 0.97
N GLY A 94 15.11 -26.34 1.07
CA GLY A 94 16.16 -26.96 0.26
C GLY A 94 15.66 -27.51 -1.08
N ASP A 95 14.36 -27.45 -1.37
CA ASP A 95 13.82 -27.90 -2.65
C ASP A 95 14.28 -26.98 -3.79
N PRO A 96 14.83 -27.53 -4.90
CA PRO A 96 15.36 -26.74 -6.00
C PRO A 96 14.27 -25.97 -6.79
N PHE A 97 13.00 -26.30 -6.62
CA PHE A 97 11.88 -25.62 -7.24
C PHE A 97 11.29 -24.51 -6.36
N PHE A 98 11.38 -24.61 -5.02
CA PHE A 98 10.87 -23.58 -4.11
C PHE A 98 11.40 -22.19 -4.45
N GLY A 99 12.72 -22.06 -4.65
CA GLY A 99 13.33 -20.79 -5.03
C GLY A 99 12.82 -20.24 -6.37
N ARG A 100 12.50 -21.11 -7.35
CA ARG A 100 11.91 -20.68 -8.63
C ARG A 100 10.47 -20.22 -8.46
N VAL A 101 9.67 -20.93 -7.66
CA VAL A 101 8.27 -20.57 -7.39
C VAL A 101 8.20 -19.25 -6.65
N LEU A 102 9.00 -19.09 -5.58
CA LEU A 102 9.07 -17.84 -4.82
C LEU A 102 9.56 -16.68 -5.70
N GLY A 103 10.65 -16.89 -6.45
CA GLY A 103 11.19 -15.88 -7.36
C GLY A 103 10.20 -15.45 -8.45
N GLY A 104 9.47 -16.40 -9.04
CA GLY A 104 8.43 -16.12 -10.02
C GLY A 104 7.21 -15.41 -9.43
N ALA A 105 6.80 -15.76 -8.20
CA ALA A 105 5.74 -15.04 -7.50
C ALA A 105 6.17 -13.60 -7.20
N MET A 106 7.39 -13.39 -6.70
CA MET A 106 7.94 -12.07 -6.42
C MET A 106 8.09 -11.21 -7.68
N SER A 107 8.45 -11.79 -8.83
CA SER A 107 8.60 -11.03 -10.08
C SER A 107 7.28 -10.41 -10.56
N VAL A 108 6.15 -11.04 -10.24
CA VAL A 108 4.80 -10.56 -10.57
C VAL A 108 4.25 -9.62 -9.50
N LEU A 109 4.49 -9.94 -8.22
CA LEU A 109 3.90 -9.21 -7.09
C LEU A 109 4.66 -7.92 -6.74
N ALA A 110 5.99 -7.92 -6.79
CA ALA A 110 6.80 -6.77 -6.40
C ALA A 110 6.51 -5.51 -7.25
N PRO A 111 6.37 -5.58 -8.59
CA PRO A 111 6.00 -4.41 -9.40
C PRO A 111 4.63 -3.82 -9.05
N GLN A 112 3.74 -4.61 -8.45
CA GLN A 112 2.41 -4.17 -8.02
C GLN A 112 2.40 -3.57 -6.61
N GLY A 113 3.58 -3.46 -5.98
CA GLY A 113 3.72 -3.01 -4.59
C GLY A 113 3.14 -4.02 -3.59
N ILE A 114 3.04 -5.29 -3.98
CA ILE A 114 2.60 -6.38 -3.12
C ILE A 114 3.82 -7.09 -2.55
N HIS A 115 3.83 -7.23 -1.24
CA HIS A 115 4.89 -7.87 -0.48
C HIS A 115 4.49 -9.29 -0.10
N LEU A 116 5.48 -10.17 -0.08
CA LEU A 116 5.37 -11.59 0.27
C LEU A 116 5.89 -11.80 1.69
#